data_AF-A0AAD5TKY8-F1
#
_entry.id   AF-A0AAD5TKY8-F1
#
_cell.length_a   1.000
_cell.length_b   1.000
_cell.length_c   1.000
_cell.angle_alpha   90.00
_cell.angle_beta   90.00
_cell.angle_gamma   90.00
#
_symmetry.space_group_name_H-M   'P 1'
#
loop_
_entity.id
_entity.type
_entity.pdbx_description
1 polymer ?
#
loop_
_entity_poly.entity_id
_entity_poly.type
_entity_poly.pdbx_seq_one_letter_code
_entity_poly.pdbx_strand_id
1 'polypeptide(L)'
;MAPVLPTLHVLLTGFEPFGGRPTNASWTAVSQIPLKIVTPAATLVIEKVLLPVEYAPVQSIIPALHARIRPHIVLHCGLGRPQVCCLESRAASSGYVKKDNAGKVPEEQPDDEEEEAKTYIVYPEMLCGIHAAVDDKSHPNPVAISDDAGRFLCEYTLMQSLRLNTTPITLFLHIPETSIEASVSLIERTLDAAAIACMAYDVVVVNL
;
A
#
# COMPACT_ATOMS: atom_id res chain seq x y z
N MET A 1 -14.56 -30.51 14.16
CA MET A 1 -14.60 -29.03 14.22
C MET A 1 -13.96 -28.52 12.95
N ALA A 2 -14.54 -27.52 12.27
CA ALA A 2 -13.87 -26.89 11.15
C ALA A 2 -12.59 -26.20 11.67
N PRO A 3 -11.46 -26.24 10.93
CA PRO A 3 -10.26 -25.52 11.33
C PRO A 3 -10.56 -24.02 11.46
N VAL A 4 -10.09 -23.40 12.54
CA VAL A 4 -10.19 -21.96 12.74
C VAL A 4 -9.14 -21.30 11.86
N LEU A 5 -9.57 -20.42 10.95
CA LEU A 5 -8.64 -19.66 10.10
C LEU A 5 -7.78 -18.71 10.95
N PRO A 6 -6.50 -18.53 10.61
CA PRO A 6 -5.66 -17.53 11.27
C PRO A 6 -6.24 -16.13 11.07
N THR A 7 -5.98 -15.24 12.03
CA THR A 7 -6.38 -13.82 11.94
C THR A 7 -5.20 -12.97 11.54
N LEU A 8 -5.35 -12.18 10.48
CA LEU A 8 -4.35 -11.23 10.01
C LEU A 8 -4.84 -9.80 10.21
N HIS A 9 -3.99 -8.98 10.84
CA HIS A 9 -4.20 -7.54 10.93
C HIS A 9 -3.71 -6.84 9.66
N VAL A 10 -4.56 -6.01 9.07
CA VAL A 10 -4.28 -5.28 7.83
C VAL A 10 -4.34 -3.78 8.10
N LEU A 11 -3.28 -3.07 7.70
CA LEU A 11 -3.34 -1.62 7.54
C LEU A 11 -3.69 -1.32 6.08
N LEU A 12 -4.85 -0.70 5.85
CA LEU A 12 -5.31 -0.28 4.53
C LEU A 12 -5.41 1.24 4.48
N THR A 13 -4.75 1.89 3.53
CA THR A 13 -4.76 3.35 3.46
C THR A 13 -5.20 3.89 2.11
N GLY A 14 -5.87 5.03 2.13
CA GLY A 14 -6.10 5.88 0.96
C GLY A 14 -5.69 7.32 1.28
N PHE A 15 -5.71 8.21 0.29
CA PHE A 15 -5.32 9.60 0.48
C PHE A 15 -6.50 10.56 0.44
N GLU A 16 -6.36 11.69 1.13
CA GLU A 16 -7.27 12.82 1.01
C GLU A 16 -7.20 13.47 -0.40
N PRO A 17 -8.12 14.39 -0.71
CA PRO A 17 -8.06 15.14 -1.96
C PRO A 17 -6.80 16.03 -2.06
N PHE A 18 -6.32 16.23 -3.28
CA PHE A 18 -5.17 17.07 -3.57
C PHE A 18 -5.30 17.69 -4.97
N GLY A 19 -4.50 18.71 -5.27
CA GLY A 19 -4.46 19.33 -6.60
C GLY A 19 -5.79 19.97 -7.03
N GLY A 20 -6.55 20.52 -6.08
CA GLY A 20 -7.84 21.16 -6.31
C GLY A 20 -9.02 20.20 -6.55
N ARG A 21 -8.81 18.88 -6.41
CA ARG A 21 -9.88 17.89 -6.53
C ARG A 21 -10.75 17.89 -5.27
N PRO A 22 -12.06 17.69 -5.38
CA PRO A 22 -12.96 17.62 -4.21
C PRO A 22 -12.92 16.25 -3.52
N THR A 23 -12.48 15.21 -4.22
CA THR A 23 -12.45 13.82 -3.76
C THR A 23 -11.19 13.13 -4.25
N ASN A 24 -10.83 12.00 -3.63
CA ASN A 24 -9.75 11.13 -4.08
C ASN A 24 -10.28 9.69 -4.21
N ALA A 25 -10.16 9.11 -5.40
CA ALA A 25 -10.68 7.77 -5.70
C ALA A 25 -10.09 6.70 -4.77
N SER A 26 -8.84 6.86 -4.32
CA SER A 26 -8.20 5.93 -3.37
C SER A 26 -8.96 5.84 -2.05
N TRP A 27 -9.28 6.97 -1.42
CA TRP A 27 -10.06 6.95 -0.19
C TRP A 27 -11.50 6.52 -0.42
N THR A 28 -12.13 6.97 -1.52
CA THR A 28 -13.49 6.56 -1.84
C THR A 28 -13.60 5.03 -1.95
N ALA A 29 -12.64 4.36 -2.62
CA ALA A 29 -12.60 2.91 -2.70
C ALA A 29 -12.26 2.26 -1.35
N VAL A 30 -11.19 2.68 -0.68
CA VAL A 30 -10.77 2.15 0.63
C VAL A 30 -11.91 2.23 1.65
N SER A 31 -12.64 3.35 1.69
CA SER A 31 -13.74 3.56 2.63
C SER A 31 -14.87 2.53 2.50
N GLN A 32 -15.05 1.93 1.32
CA GLN A 32 -16.07 0.91 1.05
C GLN A 32 -15.64 -0.51 1.46
N ILE A 33 -14.35 -0.74 1.70
CA ILE A 33 -13.85 -2.05 2.12
C ILE A 33 -14.39 -2.40 3.52
N PRO A 34 -14.97 -3.59 3.74
CA PRO A 34 -15.41 -4.04 5.05
C PRO A 34 -14.27 -4.07 6.08
N LEU A 35 -14.57 -3.83 7.36
CA LEU A 35 -13.56 -3.90 8.43
C LEU A 35 -13.12 -5.34 8.76
N LYS A 36 -13.85 -6.33 8.24
CA LYS A 36 -13.54 -7.74 8.38
C LYS A 36 -13.85 -8.47 7.08
N ILE A 37 -12.87 -9.21 6.56
CA ILE A 37 -13.02 -10.05 5.36
C ILE A 37 -12.63 -11.48 5.74
N VAL A 38 -13.42 -12.47 5.33
CA VAL A 38 -13.06 -13.88 5.49
C VAL A 38 -12.66 -14.39 4.12
N THR A 39 -11.40 -14.81 4.00
CA THR A 39 -10.87 -15.42 2.78
C THR A 39 -10.63 -16.91 2.99
N PRO A 40 -10.34 -17.70 1.93
CA PRO A 40 -9.97 -19.10 2.09
C PRO A 40 -8.72 -19.31 2.97
N ALA A 41 -7.81 -18.33 3.01
CA ALA A 41 -6.55 -18.42 3.73
C ALA A 41 -6.63 -17.89 5.18
N ALA A 42 -7.39 -16.81 5.42
CA ALA A 42 -7.38 -16.12 6.71
C ALA A 42 -8.66 -15.30 6.97
N THR A 43 -8.86 -14.91 8.22
CA THR A 43 -9.73 -13.79 8.58
C THR A 43 -8.91 -12.50 8.65
N LEU A 44 -9.25 -11.51 7.83
CA LEU A 44 -8.60 -10.20 7.81
C LEU A 44 -9.36 -9.24 8.74
N VAL A 45 -8.63 -8.60 9.66
CA VAL A 45 -9.12 -7.49 10.48
C VAL A 45 -8.47 -6.21 9.96
N ILE A 46 -9.28 -5.35 9.36
CA ILE A 46 -8.80 -4.23 8.56
C ILE A 46 -8.95 -2.93 9.33
N GLU A 47 -7.83 -2.22 9.49
CA GLU A 47 -7.82 -0.85 9.94
C GLU A 47 -7.60 0.10 8.74
N LYS A 48 -8.60 0.94 8.49
CA LYS A 48 -8.59 1.90 7.38
C LYS A 48 -8.13 3.27 7.85
N VAL A 49 -7.13 3.85 7.17
CA VAL A 49 -6.62 5.18 7.49
C VAL A 49 -6.65 6.10 6.27
N LEU A 50 -7.25 7.27 6.45
CA LEU A 50 -7.16 8.38 5.51
C LEU A 50 -5.85 9.12 5.75
N LEU A 51 -4.92 9.03 4.80
CA LEU A 51 -3.65 9.74 4.87
C LEU A 51 -3.80 11.17 4.31
N PRO A 52 -3.20 12.17 4.98
CA PRO A 52 -3.05 13.49 4.39
C PRO A 52 -2.10 13.44 3.19
N VAL A 53 -2.26 14.36 2.24
CA VAL A 53 -1.29 14.54 1.15
C VAL A 53 -0.26 15.57 1.61
N GLU A 54 0.46 15.21 2.67
CA GLU A 54 1.50 16.02 3.34
C GLU A 54 2.65 15.14 3.84
N TYR A 55 3.89 15.55 3.59
CA TYR A 55 5.08 14.73 3.88
C TYR A 55 5.31 14.53 5.38
N ALA A 56 5.32 15.61 6.17
CA ALA A 56 5.62 15.55 7.61
C ALA A 56 4.58 14.73 8.41
N PRO A 57 3.26 14.86 8.16
CA PRO A 57 2.28 13.96 8.74
C PRO A 57 2.50 12.50 8.33
N VAL A 58 2.72 12.19 7.05
CA VAL A 58 2.99 10.80 6.63
C VAL A 58 4.23 10.23 7.32
N GLN A 59 5.28 11.06 7.50
CA GLN A 59 6.51 10.66 8.17
C GLN A 59 6.29 10.19 9.62
N SER A 60 5.34 10.79 10.32
CA SER A 60 5.01 10.47 11.71
C SER A 60 3.90 9.41 11.85
N ILE A 61 2.89 9.46 10.98
CA ILE A 61 1.73 8.56 11.01
C ILE A 61 2.14 7.12 10.71
N ILE A 62 2.92 6.88 9.65
CA ILE A 62 3.23 5.51 9.20
C ILE A 62 3.94 4.67 10.29
N PRO A 63 5.03 5.14 10.93
CA PRO A 63 5.66 4.40 12.02
C PRO A 63 4.72 4.17 13.21
N ALA A 64 3.90 5.17 13.57
CA ALA A 64 2.96 5.06 14.68
C ALA A 64 1.87 4.01 14.42
N LEU A 65 1.37 3.91 13.18
CA LEU A 65 0.43 2.87 12.77
C LEU A 65 1.07 1.49 12.82
N HIS A 66 2.29 1.32 12.31
CA HIS A 66 3.00 0.04 12.39
C HIS A 66 3.21 -0.41 13.84
N ALA A 67 3.63 0.50 14.72
CA ALA A 67 3.85 0.20 16.13
C ALA A 67 2.55 -0.19 16.86
N ARG A 68 1.45 0.50 16.59
CA ARG A 68 0.16 0.26 17.26
C ARG A 68 -0.56 -0.98 16.72
N ILE A 69 -0.59 -1.15 15.39
CA ILE A 69 -1.39 -2.18 14.72
C ILE A 69 -0.61 -3.49 14.65
N ARG A 70 0.72 -3.43 14.52
CA ARG A 70 1.58 -4.57 14.16
C ARG A 70 0.97 -5.36 12.98
N PRO A 71 0.76 -4.69 11.83
CA PRO A 71 0.08 -5.31 10.71
C PRO A 71 0.88 -6.51 10.19
N HIS A 72 0.19 -7.48 9.61
CA HIS A 72 0.78 -8.55 8.80
C HIS A 72 0.81 -8.15 7.32
N ILE A 73 -0.15 -7.31 6.91
CA ILE A 73 -0.30 -6.78 5.56
C ILE A 73 -0.49 -5.27 5.66
N VAL A 74 0.26 -4.54 4.85
CA VAL A 74 0.09 -3.11 4.60
C VAL A 74 -0.23 -2.93 3.13
N LEU A 75 -1.41 -2.38 2.83
CA LEU A 75 -1.81 -2.03 1.48
C LEU A 75 -2.11 -0.54 1.43
N HIS A 76 -1.23 0.21 0.79
CA HIS A 76 -1.46 1.60 0.47
C HIS A 76 -2.15 1.71 -0.89
N CYS A 77 -3.18 2.55 -0.99
CA CYS A 77 -3.87 2.84 -2.25
C CYS A 77 -3.70 4.31 -2.62
N GLY A 78 -3.38 4.58 -3.88
CA GLY A 78 -3.20 5.94 -4.40
C GLY A 78 -3.88 6.13 -5.75
N LEU A 79 -4.20 7.38 -6.09
CA LEU A 79 -4.72 7.72 -7.41
C LEU A 79 -3.61 7.58 -8.46
N GLY A 80 -3.80 6.68 -9.42
CA GLY A 80 -2.87 6.39 -10.50
C GLY A 80 -3.17 7.12 -11.80
N ARG A 81 -2.56 6.63 -12.89
CA ARG A 81 -2.85 7.09 -14.25
C ARG A 81 -4.24 6.60 -14.70
N PRO A 82 -4.92 7.32 -15.61
CA PRO A 82 -6.17 6.85 -16.17
C PRO A 82 -6.04 5.44 -16.77
N GLN A 83 -7.01 4.57 -16.48
CA GLN A 83 -7.14 3.22 -17.06
C GLN A 83 -5.98 2.25 -16.78
N VAL A 84 -5.09 2.56 -15.83
CA VAL A 84 -3.99 1.69 -15.45
C VAL A 84 -4.02 1.48 -13.94
N CYS A 85 -4.04 0.22 -13.52
CA CYS A 85 -3.76 -0.17 -12.14
C CYS A 85 -2.30 -0.61 -12.04
N CYS A 86 -1.59 -0.20 -10.99
CA CYS A 86 -0.19 -0.60 -10.80
C CYS A 86 0.06 -1.07 -9.38
N LEU A 87 0.77 -2.20 -9.25
CA LEU A 87 1.49 -2.55 -8.02
C LEU A 87 2.91 -1.99 -8.12
N GLU A 88 3.31 -1.20 -7.13
CA GLU A 88 4.66 -0.61 -7.12
C GLU A 88 5.69 -1.59 -6.55
N SER A 89 6.82 -1.72 -7.23
CA SER A 89 7.90 -2.67 -6.90
C SER A 89 9.02 -2.06 -6.08
N ARG A 90 9.13 -0.73 -6.06
CA ARG A 90 10.18 -0.02 -5.35
C ARG A 90 9.79 1.41 -4.99
N ALA A 91 10.54 2.00 -4.08
CA ALA A 91 10.42 3.40 -3.70
C ALA A 91 11.79 4.02 -3.41
N ALA A 92 12.02 5.26 -3.80
CA ALA A 92 13.29 5.94 -3.56
C ALA A 92 13.28 6.81 -2.31
N SER A 93 14.45 7.01 -1.70
CA SER A 93 14.63 7.91 -0.56
C SER A 93 14.69 9.39 -0.94
N SER A 94 15.06 9.72 -2.17
CA SER A 94 15.31 11.10 -2.59
C SER A 94 14.75 11.45 -3.97
N GLY A 95 14.90 12.72 -4.38
CA GLY A 95 14.41 13.24 -5.68
C GLY A 95 12.98 13.78 -5.64
N TYR A 96 12.44 14.05 -4.45
CA TYR A 96 11.11 14.61 -4.26
C TYR A 96 11.11 16.13 -4.49
N VAL A 97 10.53 16.56 -5.60
CA VAL A 97 10.44 18.00 -5.97
C VAL A 97 9.01 18.54 -5.97
N LYS A 98 8.02 17.65 -5.88
CA LYS A 98 6.60 18.01 -5.92
C LYS A 98 6.15 18.50 -4.55
N LYS A 99 5.50 19.66 -4.51
CA LYS A 99 4.95 20.24 -3.29
C LYS A 99 3.67 19.51 -2.87
N ASP A 100 3.56 19.26 -1.59
CA ASP A 100 2.38 18.69 -0.95
C ASP A 100 1.26 19.73 -0.72
N ASN A 101 0.17 19.34 -0.05
CA ASN A 101 -0.95 20.24 0.23
C ASN A 101 -0.55 21.45 1.12
N ALA A 102 0.53 21.34 1.90
CA ALA A 102 1.11 22.42 2.70
C ALA A 102 2.18 23.24 1.94
N GLY A 103 2.41 22.96 0.65
CA GLY A 103 3.39 23.64 -0.16
C GLY A 103 4.84 23.22 0.13
N LYS A 104 5.05 22.07 0.77
CA LYS A 104 6.35 21.56 1.21
C LYS A 104 6.83 20.39 0.37
N VAL A 105 8.13 20.21 0.33
CA VAL A 105 8.81 18.96 -0.10
C VAL A 105 9.32 18.26 1.16
N PRO A 106 9.60 16.94 1.16
CA PRO A 106 10.06 16.28 2.37
C PRO A 106 11.41 16.86 2.79
N GLU A 107 11.62 17.00 4.09
CA GLU A 107 12.94 17.33 4.63
C GLU A 107 13.90 16.16 4.36
N GLU A 108 15.09 16.48 3.86
CA GLU A 108 16.17 15.49 3.72
C GLU A 108 16.50 14.91 5.11
N GLN A 109 16.53 13.58 5.24
CA GLN A 109 16.74 12.94 6.54
C GLN A 109 18.23 13.04 6.90
N PRO A 110 18.59 13.38 8.15
CA PRO A 110 19.99 13.46 8.57
C PRO A 110 20.78 12.15 8.43
N ASP A 111 20.09 11.00 8.41
CA ASP A 111 20.69 9.66 8.26
C ASP A 111 21.09 9.31 6.81
N ASP A 112 20.94 10.25 5.87
CA ASP A 112 21.56 10.19 4.54
C ASP A 112 23.08 10.50 4.63
N GLU A 113 23.78 9.93 5.63
CA GLU A 113 25.26 9.91 5.69
C GLU A 113 25.86 9.03 4.57
N GLU A 114 25.04 8.24 3.88
CA GLU A 114 25.42 7.61 2.62
C GLU A 114 25.31 8.64 1.49
N GLU A 115 26.42 8.92 0.80
CA GLU A 115 26.48 9.83 -0.37
C GLU A 115 25.53 9.42 -1.53
N GLU A 116 24.89 8.24 -1.47
CA GLU A 116 24.06 7.67 -2.53
C GLU A 116 22.59 7.48 -2.13
N ALA A 117 21.70 7.84 -3.06
CA ALA A 117 20.26 7.67 -2.93
C ALA A 117 19.87 6.18 -2.76
N LYS A 118 19.12 5.87 -1.69
CA LYS A 118 18.61 4.52 -1.41
C LYS A 118 17.36 4.21 -2.22
N THR A 119 17.25 2.97 -2.67
CA THR A 119 16.04 2.42 -3.28
C THR A 119 15.57 1.22 -2.46
N TYR A 120 14.35 1.31 -1.95
CA TYR A 120 13.70 0.25 -1.18
C TYR A 120 12.90 -0.64 -2.13
N ILE A 121 13.04 -1.95 -2.02
CA ILE A 121 12.46 -2.93 -2.93
C ILE A 121 11.39 -3.74 -2.21
N VAL A 122 10.22 -3.90 -2.84
CA VAL A 122 9.20 -4.88 -2.44
C VAL A 122 9.68 -6.26 -2.87
N TYR A 123 9.63 -7.27 -1.99
CA TYR A 123 10.18 -8.59 -2.26
C TYR A 123 9.68 -9.16 -3.62
N PRO A 124 10.56 -9.31 -4.65
CA PRO A 124 10.11 -9.48 -6.03
C PRO A 124 9.27 -10.73 -6.28
N GLU A 125 9.64 -11.87 -5.69
CA GLU A 125 8.91 -13.13 -5.91
C GLU A 125 7.50 -13.07 -5.32
N MET A 126 7.34 -12.49 -4.13
CA MET A 126 6.04 -12.27 -3.51
C MET A 126 5.19 -11.31 -4.33
N LEU A 127 5.78 -10.20 -4.80
CA LEU A 127 5.08 -9.24 -5.64
C LEU A 127 4.61 -9.87 -6.95
N CYS A 128 5.45 -10.65 -7.63
CA CYS A 128 5.09 -11.38 -8.84
C CYS A 128 3.95 -12.39 -8.60
N GLY A 129 3.98 -13.11 -7.48
CA GLY A 129 2.91 -14.05 -7.12
C GLY A 129 1.57 -13.33 -6.88
N ILE A 130 1.59 -12.20 -6.16
CA ILE A 130 0.40 -11.37 -5.92
C ILE A 130 -0.11 -10.78 -7.23
N HIS A 131 0.78 -10.22 -8.06
CA HIS A 131 0.45 -9.68 -9.38
C HIS A 131 -0.24 -10.72 -10.26
N ALA A 132 0.32 -11.93 -10.37
CA ALA A 132 -0.25 -13.02 -11.15
C ALA A 132 -1.66 -13.43 -10.67
N ALA A 133 -1.96 -13.27 -9.37
CA ALA A 133 -3.26 -13.58 -8.81
C ALA A 133 -4.33 -12.50 -9.09
N VAL A 134 -3.92 -11.24 -9.30
CA VAL A 134 -4.85 -10.11 -9.45
C VAL A 134 -4.94 -9.55 -10.87
N ASP A 135 -3.94 -9.80 -11.72
CA ASP A 135 -3.93 -9.39 -13.12
C ASP A 135 -4.85 -10.28 -13.95
N ASP A 136 -6.13 -9.89 -13.98
CA ASP A 136 -7.10 -10.47 -14.89
C ASP A 136 -7.08 -9.72 -16.23
N LYS A 137 -6.43 -10.32 -17.23
CA LYS A 137 -6.35 -9.75 -18.59
C LYS A 137 -7.69 -9.61 -19.29
N SER A 138 -8.76 -10.23 -18.77
CA SER A 138 -10.13 -10.04 -19.27
C SER A 138 -10.81 -8.80 -18.68
N HIS A 139 -10.25 -8.21 -17.63
CA HIS A 139 -10.74 -7.00 -16.99
C HIS A 139 -10.30 -5.73 -17.77
N PRO A 140 -11.14 -4.69 -17.89
CA PRO A 140 -10.81 -3.48 -18.67
C PRO A 140 -9.62 -2.68 -18.14
N ASN A 141 -9.25 -2.89 -16.88
CA ASN A 141 -8.09 -2.27 -16.25
C ASN A 141 -7.14 -3.40 -15.79
N PRO A 142 -6.18 -3.83 -16.63
CA PRO A 142 -5.16 -4.79 -16.21
C PRO A 142 -4.27 -4.19 -15.12
N VAL A 143 -3.65 -5.06 -14.34
CA VAL A 143 -2.72 -4.64 -13.27
C VAL A 143 -1.32 -4.78 -13.79
N ALA A 144 -0.52 -3.72 -13.74
CA ALA A 144 0.90 -3.76 -14.09
C ALA A 144 1.78 -3.78 -12.82
N ILE A 145 3.02 -4.22 -12.96
CA ILE A 145 4.07 -3.89 -11.99
C ILE A 145 4.75 -2.61 -12.47
N SER A 146 4.91 -1.65 -11.57
CA SER A 146 5.56 -0.36 -11.81
C SER A 146 6.82 -0.23 -10.95
N ASP A 147 7.84 0.42 -11.49
CA ASP A 147 9.11 0.68 -10.82
C ASP A 147 9.33 2.18 -10.54
N ASP A 148 8.30 3.01 -10.74
CA ASP A 148 8.30 4.44 -10.46
C ASP A 148 6.92 4.88 -9.96
N ALA A 149 6.81 5.06 -8.65
CA ALA A 149 5.59 5.55 -8.01
C ALA A 149 5.46 7.08 -8.06
N GLY A 150 6.37 7.76 -8.77
CA GLY A 150 6.22 9.14 -9.23
C GLY A 150 6.78 10.22 -8.32
N ARG A 151 7.67 9.89 -7.36
CA ARG A 151 8.38 10.85 -6.49
C ARG A 151 7.45 11.89 -5.83
N PHE A 152 6.34 11.40 -5.28
CA PHE A 152 5.36 12.19 -4.50
C PHE A 152 4.89 11.39 -3.27
N LEU A 153 3.75 11.73 -2.67
CA LEU A 153 3.26 11.09 -1.44
C LEU A 153 2.96 9.60 -1.56
N CYS A 154 2.62 9.10 -2.76
CA CYS A 154 2.45 7.67 -2.98
C CYS A 154 3.76 6.91 -2.72
N GLU A 155 4.82 7.30 -3.43
CA GLU A 155 6.14 6.71 -3.27
C GLU A 155 6.74 6.97 -1.90
N TYR A 156 6.57 8.18 -1.37
CA TYR A 156 7.05 8.53 -0.04
C TYR A 156 6.38 7.64 1.01
N THR A 157 5.06 7.45 0.96
CA THR A 157 4.36 6.53 1.86
C THR A 157 4.87 5.10 1.76
N LEU A 158 5.08 4.57 0.55
CA LEU A 158 5.65 3.24 0.37
C LEU A 158 7.07 3.15 0.96
N MET A 159 7.92 4.13 0.68
CA MET A 159 9.27 4.23 1.23
C MET A 159 9.24 4.28 2.76
N GLN A 160 8.34 5.08 3.35
CA GLN A 160 8.18 5.22 4.80
C GLN A 160 7.79 3.91 5.49
N SER A 161 7.04 3.04 4.82
CA SER A 161 6.70 1.71 5.34
C SER A 161 7.84 0.71 5.15
N LEU A 162 8.48 0.70 3.96
CA LEU A 162 9.59 -0.22 3.66
C LEU A 162 10.84 0.06 4.51
N ARG A 163 11.16 1.33 4.75
CA ARG A 163 12.34 1.74 5.55
C ARG A 163 12.29 1.27 7.00
N LEU A 164 11.10 0.97 7.53
CA LEU A 164 10.96 0.43 8.88
C LEU A 164 11.60 -0.95 9.00
N ASN A 165 11.89 -1.61 7.87
CA ASN A 165 12.51 -2.93 7.80
C ASN A 165 11.82 -3.93 8.74
N THR A 166 10.49 -3.90 8.72
CA THR A 166 9.62 -4.77 9.53
C THR A 166 9.17 -5.98 8.71
N THR A 167 8.50 -6.93 9.36
CA THR A 167 8.05 -8.19 8.76
C THR A 167 6.79 -8.15 7.87
N PRO A 168 5.92 -7.12 7.81
CA PRO A 168 4.69 -7.23 7.04
C PRO A 168 4.94 -7.25 5.53
N ILE A 169 4.05 -7.93 4.82
CA ILE A 169 3.88 -7.72 3.38
C ILE A 169 3.43 -6.27 3.17
N THR A 170 4.26 -5.47 2.50
CA THR A 170 4.00 -4.05 2.24
C THR A 170 3.85 -3.81 0.75
N LEU A 171 2.69 -3.30 0.34
CA LEU A 171 2.32 -3.07 -1.05
C LEU A 171 1.78 -1.65 -1.24
N PHE A 172 1.96 -1.14 -2.46
CA PHE A 172 1.26 0.06 -2.93
C PHE A 172 0.51 -0.26 -4.22
N LEU A 173 -0.78 0.05 -4.25
CA LEU A 173 -1.66 -0.13 -5.39
C LEU A 173 -2.15 1.24 -5.90
N HIS A 174 -1.70 1.63 -7.08
CA HIS A 174 -2.32 2.72 -7.84
C HIS A 174 -3.60 2.23 -8.52
N ILE A 175 -4.67 2.99 -8.37
CA ILE A 175 -6.00 2.72 -8.96
C ILE A 175 -6.46 3.89 -9.83
N PRO A 176 -7.28 3.64 -10.87
CA PRO A 176 -7.79 4.69 -11.74
C PRO A 176 -8.93 5.48 -11.10
N GLU A 177 -9.18 6.69 -11.61
CA GLU A 177 -10.31 7.52 -11.18
C GLU A 177 -11.68 7.01 -11.67
N THR A 178 -11.70 6.18 -12.72
CA THR A 178 -12.87 5.96 -13.57
C THR A 178 -13.90 4.94 -13.05
N SER A 179 -13.53 4.03 -12.15
CA SER A 179 -14.46 3.07 -11.56
C SER A 179 -14.09 2.70 -10.12
N ILE A 180 -14.89 3.20 -9.17
CA ILE A 180 -14.72 2.89 -7.75
C ILE A 180 -15.08 1.44 -7.46
N GLU A 181 -16.12 0.89 -8.07
CA GLU A 181 -16.51 -0.52 -7.89
C GLU A 181 -15.39 -1.48 -8.35
N ALA A 182 -14.82 -1.22 -9.52
CA ALA A 182 -13.69 -2.01 -10.01
C ALA A 182 -12.46 -1.87 -9.09
N SER A 183 -12.24 -0.68 -8.53
CA SER A 183 -11.17 -0.42 -7.58
C SER A 183 -11.37 -1.17 -6.26
N VAL A 184 -12.59 -1.18 -5.72
CA VAL A 184 -12.96 -1.94 -4.52
C VAL A 184 -12.71 -3.42 -4.75
N SER A 185 -13.21 -3.97 -5.86
CA SER A 185 -13.01 -5.38 -6.20
C SER A 185 -11.53 -5.72 -6.36
N LEU A 186 -10.72 -4.83 -6.95
CA LEU A 186 -9.29 -5.04 -7.07
C LEU A 186 -8.59 -5.04 -5.71
N ILE A 187 -8.92 -4.09 -4.82
CA ILE A 187 -8.36 -4.04 -3.46
C ILE A 187 -8.67 -5.34 -2.71
N GLU A 188 -9.90 -5.85 -2.77
CA GLU A 188 -10.28 -7.11 -2.12
C GLU A 188 -9.47 -8.31 -2.65
N ARG A 189 -9.29 -8.41 -3.98
CA ARG A 189 -8.46 -9.47 -4.58
C ARG A 189 -6.98 -9.33 -4.18
N THR A 190 -6.46 -8.11 -4.12
CA THR A 190 -5.09 -7.87 -3.65
C THR A 190 -4.92 -8.26 -2.18
N LEU A 191 -5.90 -7.99 -1.32
CA LEU A 191 -5.87 -8.41 0.08
C LEU A 191 -5.91 -9.94 0.23
N ASP A 192 -6.73 -10.64 -0.57
CA ASP A 192 -6.76 -12.11 -0.56
C ASP A 192 -5.42 -12.71 -1.02
N ALA A 193 -4.87 -12.22 -2.14
CA ALA A 193 -3.56 -12.65 -2.63
C ALA A 193 -2.45 -12.37 -1.60
N ALA A 194 -2.47 -11.22 -0.93
CA ALA A 194 -1.52 -10.89 0.13
C ALA A 194 -1.70 -11.79 1.36
N ALA A 195 -2.92 -12.20 1.70
CA ALA A 195 -3.18 -13.15 2.79
C ALA A 195 -2.60 -14.53 2.50
N ILE A 196 -2.77 -15.03 1.26
CA ILE A 196 -2.17 -16.28 0.79
C ILE A 196 -0.64 -16.19 0.86
N ALA A 197 -0.05 -15.09 0.38
CA ALA A 197 1.39 -14.86 0.47
C ALA A 197 1.85 -14.82 1.94
N CYS A 198 1.12 -14.15 2.83
CA CYS A 198 1.47 -14.08 4.25
C CYS A 198 1.53 -15.47 4.90
N MET A 199 0.63 -16.38 4.52
CA MET A 199 0.67 -17.79 4.95
C MET A 199 1.86 -18.57 4.37
N ALA A 200 2.25 -18.28 3.13
CA ALA A 200 3.29 -19.02 2.42
C ALA A 200 4.72 -18.61 2.85
N TYR A 201 4.92 -17.35 3.26
CA TYR A 201 6.24 -16.82 3.64
C TYR A 201 6.50 -16.88 5.16
N ASP A 202 5.72 -17.64 5.94
CA ASP A 202 5.85 -17.79 7.39
C ASP A 202 5.93 -16.46 8.18
N VAL A 203 5.35 -15.38 7.66
CA VAL A 203 5.25 -14.07 8.34
C VAL A 203 4.42 -14.17 9.63
N VAL A 204 3.74 -15.29 9.84
CA VAL A 204 2.82 -15.56 10.95
C VAL A 204 3.46 -16.30 12.13
N VAL A 205 4.71 -16.79 12.01
CA VAL A 205 5.32 -17.63 13.05
C VAL A 205 6.40 -16.91 13.85
N VAL A 206 6.14 -15.69 14.33
CA VAL A 206 6.96 -15.07 15.39
C VAL A 206 6.13 -14.20 16.33
N ASN A 207 5.09 -14.76 16.94
CA ASN A 207 4.47 -14.20 18.15
C ASN A 207 3.77 -15.33 18.92
N LEU A 208 4.56 -16.23 19.50
CA LEU A 208 4.17 -17.08 20.64
C LEU A 208 5.15 -16.84 21.78
#